data_AF-X1EV45-F1
#
_entry.id   AF-X1EV45-F1
#
_cell.length_a   1.000
_cell.length_b   1.000
_cell.length_c   1.000
_cell.angle_alpha   90.00
_cell.angle_beta   90.00
_cell.angle_gamma   90.00
#
_symmetry.space_group_name_H-M   'P 1'
#
loop_
_entity.id
_entity.type
_entity.pdbx_description
1 polymer ?
#
loop_
_entity_poly.entity_id
_entity_poly.type
_entity_poly.pdbx_seq_one_letter_code
_entity_poly.pdbx_strand_id
1 'polypeptide(L)'
;MTILLNPKKHKRYYPDEKSKEIMLKTIEFFENKGRAKIKEDDREGVWYSDFLEFQKNNKIFAHLLTPSQYGEDDNYRWDTWRICEFNEILAFYGLSYWYTWQVSILGLGPIWMSKNEKAKEKAAKL
;
A
#
# COMPACT_ATOMS: atom_id res chain seq x y z
N MET A 1 -19.13 15.44 -7.96
CA MET A 1 -17.89 14.69 -7.64
C MET A 1 -18.11 14.06 -6.28
N THR A 2 -17.99 12.73 -6.13
CA THR A 2 -18.17 12.09 -4.82
C THR A 2 -16.85 12.18 -4.07
N ILE A 3 -16.86 12.80 -2.89
CA ILE A 3 -15.65 13.00 -2.06
C ILE A 3 -15.26 11.70 -1.33
N LEU A 4 -16.24 10.85 -1.02
CA LEU A 4 -16.02 9.63 -0.25
C LEU A 4 -15.61 8.47 -1.15
N LEU A 5 -14.66 7.67 -0.69
CA LEU A 5 -14.30 6.39 -1.29
C LEU A 5 -15.54 5.50 -1.42
N ASN A 6 -15.79 5.03 -2.65
CA ASN A 6 -16.77 4.00 -2.94
C ASN A 6 -16.08 2.90 -3.76
N PRO A 7 -15.70 1.76 -3.13
CA PRO A 7 -14.96 0.72 -3.83
C PRO A 7 -15.66 0.16 -5.07
N LYS A 8 -17.00 0.10 -5.05
CA LYS A 8 -17.81 -0.40 -6.18
C LYS A 8 -17.93 0.59 -7.32
N LYS A 9 -17.57 1.85 -7.10
CA LYS A 9 -17.61 2.93 -8.08
C LYS A 9 -16.33 3.77 -7.99
N HIS A 10 -15.19 3.11 -7.85
CA HIS A 10 -13.91 3.79 -7.64
C HIS A 10 -13.53 4.60 -8.88
N LYS A 11 -13.78 5.91 -8.82
CA LYS A 11 -13.50 6.87 -9.88
C LYS A 11 -12.62 7.97 -9.32
N ARG A 12 -11.32 7.85 -9.55
CA ARG A 12 -10.30 8.83 -9.15
C ARG A 12 -9.40 9.14 -10.33
N TYR A 13 -8.87 10.36 -10.36
CA TYR A 13 -7.73 10.67 -11.23
C TYR A 13 -6.52 9.87 -10.77
N TYR A 14 -5.75 9.31 -11.70
CA TYR A 14 -4.47 8.65 -11.41
C TYR A 14 -3.36 9.32 -12.23
N PRO A 15 -2.22 9.66 -11.61
CA PRO A 15 -1.10 10.27 -12.33
C PRO A 15 -0.36 9.28 -13.24
N ASP A 16 -0.50 7.97 -12.98
CA ASP A 16 0.11 6.90 -13.77
C ASP A 16 -0.71 5.60 -13.67
N GLU A 17 -0.59 4.73 -14.67
CA GLU A 17 -1.35 3.47 -14.75
C GLU A 17 -0.93 2.47 -13.67
N LYS A 18 0.34 2.46 -13.23
CA LYS A 18 0.76 1.52 -12.18
C LYS A 18 0.06 1.79 -10.85
N SER A 19 -0.08 3.07 -10.49
CA SER A 19 -0.86 3.47 -9.32
C SER A 19 -2.29 2.97 -9.41
N LYS A 20 -2.93 3.19 -10.56
CA LYS A 20 -4.31 2.73 -10.78
C LYS A 20 -4.43 1.21 -10.63
N GLU A 21 -3.50 0.45 -11.21
CA GLU A 21 -3.47 -1.00 -11.11
C GLU A 21 -3.37 -1.48 -9.65
N ILE A 22 -2.41 -0.95 -8.89
CA ILE A 22 -2.18 -1.32 -7.48
C ILE A 22 -3.42 -1.04 -6.64
N MET A 23 -4.01 0.14 -6.78
CA MET A 23 -5.16 0.58 -5.98
C MET A 23 -6.40 -0.27 -6.31
N LEU A 24 -6.67 -0.52 -7.59
CA LEU A 24 -7.80 -1.37 -8.02
C LEU A 24 -7.62 -2.82 -7.58
N LYS A 25 -6.43 -3.41 -7.71
CA LYS A 25 -6.15 -4.77 -7.23
C LYS A 25 -6.30 -4.89 -5.72
N THR A 26 -5.92 -3.86 -4.97
CA THR A 26 -6.06 -3.84 -3.51
C THR A 26 -7.53 -3.78 -3.10
N ILE A 27 -8.32 -2.94 -3.77
CA ILE A 27 -9.77 -2.92 -3.59
C ILE A 27 -10.38 -4.29 -3.92
N GLU A 28 -9.99 -4.87 -5.05
CA GLU A 28 -10.47 -6.19 -5.48
C GLU A 28 -10.14 -7.29 -4.46
N PHE A 29 -8.93 -7.30 -3.89
CA PHE A 29 -8.54 -8.22 -2.83
C PHE A 29 -9.54 -8.18 -1.66
N PHE A 30 -9.86 -6.99 -1.16
CA PHE A 30 -10.78 -6.85 -0.03
C PHE A 30 -12.24 -7.14 -0.40
N GLU A 31 -12.70 -6.72 -1.58
CA GLU A 31 -14.05 -7.05 -2.05
C GLU A 31 -14.24 -8.56 -2.22
N ASN A 32 -13.21 -9.26 -2.72
CA ASN A 32 -13.22 -10.72 -2.84
C ASN A 32 -13.16 -11.42 -1.47
N LYS A 33 -12.37 -10.90 -0.52
CA LYS A 33 -12.36 -11.39 0.86
C LYS A 33 -13.74 -11.22 1.52
N GLY A 34 -14.41 -10.11 1.22
CA GLY A 34 -15.79 -9.85 1.61
C GLY A 34 -15.93 -9.26 3.01
N ARG A 35 -16.89 -8.34 3.14
CA ARG A 35 -17.15 -7.58 4.37
C ARG A 35 -17.37 -8.45 5.61
N ALA A 36 -18.07 -9.58 5.47
CA ALA A 36 -18.36 -10.45 6.62
C ALA A 36 -17.07 -11.02 7.22
N LYS A 37 -16.17 -11.52 6.35
CA LYS A 37 -14.88 -12.09 6.77
C LYS A 37 -13.94 -11.03 7.34
N ILE A 38 -13.81 -9.89 6.67
CA ILE A 38 -13.01 -8.75 7.17
C ILE A 38 -13.42 -8.36 8.59
N LYS A 39 -14.73 -8.24 8.85
CA LYS A 39 -15.24 -7.88 10.17
C LYS A 39 -15.06 -9.00 11.20
N GLU A 40 -15.09 -10.26 10.80
CA GLU A 40 -14.82 -11.39 11.69
C GLU A 40 -13.34 -11.39 12.09
N ASP A 41 -12.43 -11.30 11.11
CA ASP A 41 -10.98 -11.26 11.34
C ASP A 41 -10.58 -10.12 12.29
N ASP A 42 -11.20 -8.94 12.14
CA ASP A 42 -10.98 -7.79 13.03
C ASP A 42 -11.41 -8.07 14.47
N ARG A 43 -12.61 -8.64 14.68
CA ARG A 43 -13.11 -8.96 16.04
C ARG A 43 -12.29 -10.04 16.73
N GLU A 44 -11.86 -11.03 15.96
CA GLU A 44 -11.11 -12.19 16.47
C GLU A 44 -9.59 -11.94 16.52
N GLY A 45 -9.12 -10.77 16.07
CA GLY A 45 -7.69 -10.44 16.06
C GLY A 45 -6.87 -11.36 15.16
N VAL A 46 -7.45 -11.84 14.06
CA VAL A 46 -6.81 -12.77 13.14
C VAL A 46 -5.61 -12.11 12.45
N TRP A 47 -4.48 -12.82 12.43
CA TRP A 47 -3.30 -12.37 11.70
C TRP A 47 -3.56 -12.36 10.19
N TYR A 48 -3.33 -11.22 9.55
CA TYR A 48 -3.62 -10.95 8.13
C TYR A 48 -2.52 -11.45 7.17
N SER A 49 -2.09 -12.70 7.35
CA SER A 49 -1.05 -13.30 6.49
C SER A 49 -1.43 -13.33 5.01
N ASP A 50 -2.72 -13.46 4.70
CA ASP A 50 -3.25 -13.42 3.34
C ASP A 50 -3.00 -12.07 2.66
N PHE A 51 -3.19 -10.96 3.38
CA PHE A 51 -2.90 -9.63 2.90
C PHE A 51 -1.40 -9.40 2.71
N LEU A 52 -0.57 -9.90 3.64
CA LEU A 52 0.89 -9.80 3.51
C LEU A 52 1.40 -10.57 2.28
N GLU A 53 0.86 -11.75 2.02
CA GLU A 53 1.21 -12.56 0.85
C GLU A 53 0.73 -11.87 -0.44
N PHE A 54 -0.48 -11.31 -0.44
CA PHE A 54 -0.98 -10.48 -1.54
C PHE A 54 -0.06 -9.27 -1.81
N GLN A 55 0.33 -8.56 -0.77
CA GLN A 55 1.21 -7.38 -0.84
C GLN A 55 2.58 -7.74 -1.42
N LYS A 56 3.15 -8.86 -1.00
CA LYS A 56 4.41 -9.40 -1.50
C LYS A 56 4.31 -9.79 -2.98
N ASN A 57 3.30 -10.58 -3.34
CA ASN A 57 3.14 -11.08 -4.71
C ASN A 57 2.87 -9.97 -5.74
N ASN A 58 2.26 -8.87 -5.30
CA ASN A 58 2.02 -7.70 -6.15
C ASN A 58 3.10 -6.61 -6.01
N LYS A 59 4.18 -6.87 -5.25
CA LYS A 59 5.28 -5.92 -4.98
C LYS A 59 4.79 -4.52 -4.55
N ILE A 60 3.68 -4.44 -3.81
CA ILE A 60 3.00 -3.15 -3.56
C ILE A 60 3.93 -2.20 -2.81
N PHE A 61 4.53 -2.66 -1.71
CA PHE A 61 5.41 -1.81 -0.91
C PHE A 61 6.66 -1.40 -1.68
N ALA A 62 7.23 -2.27 -2.52
CA ALA A 62 8.38 -1.91 -3.34
C ALA A 62 8.04 -0.74 -4.28
N HIS A 63 6.91 -0.81 -4.99
CA HIS A 63 6.48 0.25 -5.90
C HIS A 63 6.09 1.57 -5.20
N LEU A 64 5.48 1.49 -4.01
CA LEU A 64 4.97 2.68 -3.31
C LEU A 64 5.96 3.28 -2.30
N LEU A 65 6.90 2.49 -1.75
CA LEU A 65 7.80 2.86 -0.64
C LEU A 65 9.29 2.82 -1.02
N THR A 66 9.60 2.86 -2.31
CA THR A 66 10.97 3.05 -2.81
C THR A 66 11.02 4.33 -3.62
N PRO A 67 11.92 5.28 -3.28
CA PRO A 67 12.15 6.44 -4.13
C PRO A 67 12.64 6.03 -5.53
N SER A 68 12.20 6.71 -6.57
CA SER A 68 12.46 6.33 -7.97
C SER A 68 13.95 6.15 -8.29
N GLN A 69 14.82 6.96 -7.68
CA GLN A 69 16.28 6.85 -7.85
C GLN A 69 16.89 5.51 -7.39
N TYR A 70 16.18 4.75 -6.55
CA TYR A 70 16.58 3.42 -6.07
C TYR A 70 15.68 2.30 -6.61
N GLY A 71 14.69 2.65 -7.44
CA GLY A 71 13.77 1.69 -8.05
C GLY A 71 14.34 1.01 -9.28
N GLU A 72 13.68 -0.06 -9.73
CA GLU A 72 14.03 -0.77 -10.96
C GLU A 72 13.61 0.01 -12.22
N ASP A 73 12.54 0.81 -12.11
CA ASP A 73 11.99 1.63 -13.18
C ASP A 73 11.21 2.85 -12.62
N ASP A 74 10.66 3.68 -13.52
CA ASP A 74 9.90 4.89 -13.19
C ASP A 74 8.58 4.60 -12.45
N ASN A 75 8.14 3.34 -12.37
CA ASN A 75 6.95 2.96 -11.64
C ASN A 75 7.20 2.91 -10.12
N TYR A 76 8.45 2.83 -9.67
CA TYR A 76 8.81 2.94 -8.26
C TYR A 76 8.78 4.43 -7.87
N ARG A 77 7.90 4.80 -6.95
CA ARG A 77 7.75 6.20 -6.55
C ARG A 77 7.20 6.29 -5.14
N TRP A 78 8.01 6.84 -4.25
CA TRP A 78 7.58 7.30 -2.93
C TRP A 78 7.09 8.74 -3.03
N ASP A 79 5.77 8.95 -2.98
CA ASP A 79 5.16 10.26 -3.01
C ASP A 79 3.87 10.34 -2.20
N THR A 80 3.49 11.56 -1.82
CA THR A 80 2.31 11.82 -0.97
C THR A 80 1.00 11.41 -1.66
N TRP A 81 0.88 11.53 -2.98
CA TRP A 81 -0.36 11.21 -3.68
C TRP A 81 -0.67 9.71 -3.56
N ARG A 82 0.32 8.86 -3.84
CA ARG A 82 0.19 7.40 -3.73
C ARG A 82 -0.04 6.97 -2.29
N ILE A 83 0.68 7.57 -1.35
CA ILE A 83 0.57 7.26 0.08
C ILE A 83 -0.83 7.62 0.60
N CYS A 84 -1.35 8.80 0.27
CA CYS A 84 -2.68 9.23 0.71
C CYS A 84 -3.78 8.33 0.15
N GLU A 85 -3.72 7.98 -1.13
CA GLU A 85 -4.72 7.09 -1.75
C GLU A 85 -4.69 5.69 -1.13
N PHE A 86 -3.50 5.12 -0.96
CA PHE A 86 -3.38 3.78 -0.37
C PHE A 86 -3.81 3.77 1.11
N ASN A 87 -3.49 4.83 1.86
CA ASN A 87 -3.99 5.04 3.22
C ASN A 87 -5.52 5.05 3.27
N GLU A 88 -6.17 5.79 2.36
CA GLU A 88 -7.64 5.87 2.30
C GLU A 88 -8.27 4.49 2.05
N ILE A 89 -7.73 3.73 1.10
CA ILE A 89 -8.20 2.38 0.79
C ILE A 89 -8.04 1.44 2.00
N LEU A 90 -6.84 1.37 2.59
CA LEU A 90 -6.60 0.47 3.72
C LEU A 90 -7.43 0.85 4.95
N ALA A 91 -7.52 2.14 5.28
CA ALA A 91 -8.31 2.61 6.41
C ALA A 91 -9.81 2.34 6.24
N PHE A 92 -10.31 2.31 5.00
CA PHE A 92 -11.69 1.92 4.72
C PHE A 92 -11.96 0.44 5.03
N TYR A 93 -11.02 -0.45 4.71
CA TYR A 93 -11.22 -1.89 4.86
C TYR A 93 -10.84 -2.46 6.22
N GLY A 94 -9.81 -1.93 6.89
CA GLY A 94 -9.46 -2.38 8.23
C GLY A 94 -8.16 -1.77 8.74
N LEU A 95 -8.19 -1.35 10.01
CA LEU A 95 -7.04 -0.70 10.66
C LEU A 95 -5.85 -1.63 10.82
N SER A 96 -6.05 -2.94 10.94
CA SER A 96 -4.98 -3.93 11.03
C SER A 96 -4.12 -3.97 9.75
N TYR A 97 -4.76 -3.92 8.57
CA TYR A 97 -4.07 -3.83 7.28
C TYR A 97 -3.36 -2.49 7.11
N TRP A 98 -3.99 -1.40 7.55
CA TRP A 98 -3.38 -0.07 7.57
C TRP A 98 -2.16 -0.01 8.49
N TYR A 99 -2.19 -0.71 9.63
CA TYR A 99 -1.10 -0.72 10.59
C TYR A 99 0.21 -1.25 10.00
N THR A 100 0.20 -2.41 9.32
CA THR A 100 1.42 -2.95 8.70
C THR A 100 2.02 -1.98 7.68
N TRP A 101 1.18 -1.29 6.92
CA TRP A 101 1.62 -0.28 5.96
C TRP A 101 2.28 0.92 6.66
N GLN A 102 1.62 1.47 7.69
CA GLN A 102 2.10 2.65 8.40
C GLN A 102 3.42 2.40 9.11
N VAL A 103 3.58 1.25 9.79
CA VAL A 103 4.83 0.94 10.49
C VAL A 103 5.99 0.68 9.51
N SER A 104 5.72 0.11 8.33
CA SER A 104 6.72 -0.04 7.27
C SER A 104 7.19 1.31 6.75
N ILE A 105 6.27 2.26 6.51
CA ILE A 105 6.63 3.64 6.14
C ILE A 105 7.53 4.27 7.20
N LEU A 106 7.14 4.19 8.48
CA LEU A 106 7.89 4.80 9.57
C LEU A 106 9.29 4.21 9.73
N GLY A 107 9.45 2.90 9.48
CA GLY A 107 10.76 2.25 9.49
C GLY A 107 11.66 2.67 8.32
N LEU A 108 11.08 2.85 7.13
CA LEU A 108 11.82 3.22 5.92
C LEU A 108 12.15 4.72 5.85
N GLY A 109 11.29 5.58 6.40
CA GLY A 109 11.45 7.04 6.34
C GLY A 109 12.85 7.52 6.77
N PRO A 110 13.34 7.15 7.97
CA PRO A 110 14.69 7.51 8.42
C PRO A 110 15.80 7.02 7.49
N ILE A 111 15.65 5.86 6.84
CA ILE A 111 16.64 5.33 5.90
C ILE A 111 16.74 6.26 4.69
N TRP A 112 15.61 6.56 4.05
CA TRP A 112 15.57 7.41 2.86
C TRP A 112 15.97 8.86 3.12
N MET A 113 15.63 9.39 4.30
CA MET A 113 16.00 10.75 4.71
C MET A 113 17.47 10.86 5.19
N SER A 114 18.16 9.74 5.43
CA SER A 114 19.56 9.76 5.88
C SER A 114 20.56 10.06 4.75
N LYS A 115 21.83 10.28 5.12
CA LYS A 115 22.96 10.31 4.18
C LYS A 115 23.61 8.92 3.97
N ASN A 116 23.04 7.86 4.52
CA ASN A 116 23.63 6.52 4.50
C ASN A 116 23.24 5.77 3.22
N GLU A 117 24.00 5.97 2.15
CA GLU A 117 23.71 5.33 0.85
C GLU A 117 23.72 3.79 0.92
N LYS A 118 24.61 3.18 1.70
CA LYS A 118 24.63 1.71 1.88
C LYS A 118 23.32 1.20 2.48
N ALA A 119 22.73 1.94 3.42
CA ALA A 119 21.45 1.56 4.01
C ALA A 119 20.29 1.70 3.00
N LYS A 120 20.32 2.75 2.16
CA LYS A 120 19.33 2.96 1.09
C LYS A 120 19.41 1.88 0.02
N GLU A 121 20.61 1.56 -0.46
CA GLU A 121 20.84 0.46 -1.41
C GLU A 121 20.39 -0.89 -0.86
N LYS A 122 20.61 -1.14 0.44
CA LYS A 122 20.13 -2.35 1.09
C LYS A 122 18.61 -2.38 1.17
N ALA A 123 17.99 -1.28 1.58
CA ALA A 123 16.53 -1.19 1.69
C ALA A 123 15.83 -1.37 0.34
N ALA A 124 16.41 -0.86 -0.76
CA ALA A 124 15.85 -1.00 -2.10
C ALA A 124 15.85 -2.44 -2.64
N LYS A 125 16.63 -3.34 -2.04
CA LYS A 125 16.77 -4.75 -2.46
C LYS A 125 15.92 -5.73 -1.64
N LEU A 126 15.27 -5.25 -0.58
CA LEU A 126 14.46 -6.04 0.35
C LEU A 126 12.97 -5.93 0.01
#